data_AF-A0A6B3EBF3-F1
#
_entry.id   AF-A0A6B3EBF3-F1
#
_cell.length_a   1.000
_cell.length_b   1.000
_cell.length_c   1.000
_cell.angle_alpha   90.00
_cell.angle_beta   90.00
_cell.angle_gamma   90.00
#
_symmetry.space_group_name_H-M   'P 1'
#
loop_
_entity.id
_entity.type
_entity.pdbx_description
1 polymer ?
#
loop_
_entity_poly.entity_id
_entity_poly.type
_entity_poly.pdbx_seq_one_letter_code
_entity_poly.pdbx_strand_id
1 'polypeptide(L)'
;MESLSKGLTKVEVALKWDPSPHGAPAMDLDLVAAVFTLSDPHGAPAYVVHFDHRAPDGTITLNRDSRTGQGLGFDEVMVLELNRLSEAYGRVAVGVVIQQNGGHRTFADVHQPGIRLREGYDELGPV
;
A
#
# COMPACT_ATOMS: atom_id res chain seq x y z
N MET A 1 -25.50 -19.91 -2.54
CA MET A 1 -25.78 -18.49 -2.25
C MET A 1 -24.68 -17.71 -2.92
N GLU A 2 -24.91 -17.25 -4.16
CA GLU A 2 -23.95 -16.39 -4.84
C GLU A 2 -24.24 -14.95 -4.41
N SER A 3 -23.33 -14.37 -3.63
CA SER A 3 -23.34 -12.93 -3.41
C SER A 3 -22.92 -12.26 -4.71
N LEU A 4 -23.82 -11.47 -5.29
CA LEU A 4 -23.58 -10.66 -6.49
C LEU A 4 -22.63 -9.48 -6.17
N SER A 5 -21.43 -9.76 -5.63
CA SER A 5 -20.36 -8.75 -5.59
C SER A 5 -19.71 -8.76 -6.96
N LYS A 6 -19.57 -7.60 -7.61
CA LYS A 6 -18.81 -7.49 -8.86
C LYS A 6 -17.32 -7.87 -8.73
N GLY A 7 -16.85 -8.18 -7.51
CA GLY A 7 -15.45 -8.46 -7.22
C GLY A 7 -14.61 -7.19 -7.39
N LEU A 8 -13.69 -6.94 -6.47
CA LEU A 8 -12.70 -5.88 -6.69
C LEU A 8 -11.79 -6.33 -7.83
N THR A 9 -11.73 -5.53 -8.90
CA THR A 9 -10.95 -5.80 -10.10
C THR A 9 -9.60 -5.10 -10.05
N LYS A 10 -9.61 -3.79 -9.79
CA LYS A 10 -8.42 -2.96 -9.75
C LYS A 10 -8.54 -1.94 -8.63
N VAL A 11 -7.67 -2.05 -7.64
CA VAL A 11 -7.65 -1.18 -6.45
C VAL A 11 -6.43 -0.27 -6.52
N GLU A 12 -6.64 1.01 -6.25
CA GLU A 12 -5.56 1.95 -5.97
C GLU A 12 -5.54 2.25 -4.48
N VAL A 13 -4.37 2.12 -3.88
CA VAL A 13 -4.07 2.52 -2.50
C VAL A 13 -3.11 3.69 -2.56
N ALA A 14 -3.51 4.82 -1.99
CA ALA A 14 -2.74 6.04 -2.03
C ALA A 14 -2.48 6.54 -0.62
N LEU A 15 -1.24 6.91 -0.34
CA LEU A 15 -0.75 7.33 0.96
C LEU A 15 -0.21 8.76 0.87
N LYS A 16 -0.46 9.55 1.90
CA LYS A 16 0.08 10.91 2.06
C LYS A 16 0.46 11.20 3.50
N TRP A 17 1.44 12.08 3.69
CA TRP A 17 1.81 12.62 5.00
C TRP A 17 2.58 13.92 4.84
N ASP A 18 2.55 14.79 5.83
CA ASP A 18 3.33 16.02 5.83
C ASP A 18 4.81 15.74 6.14
N PRO A 19 5.74 16.52 5.55
CA PRO A 19 7.16 16.36 5.81
C PRO A 19 7.52 16.75 7.25
N SER A 20 8.62 16.20 7.74
CA SER A 20 9.13 16.55 9.06
C SER A 20 9.52 18.04 9.17
N PRO A 21 9.44 18.62 10.39
CA PRO A 21 9.92 19.98 10.64
C PRO A 21 11.38 20.19 10.20
N HIS A 22 11.73 21.44 9.89
CA HIS A 22 13.08 21.77 9.45
C HIS A 22 14.14 21.34 10.48
N GLY A 23 15.14 20.57 10.02
CA GLY A 23 16.23 20.06 10.86
C GLY A 23 15.93 18.75 11.59
N ALA A 24 14.69 18.23 11.53
CA ALA A 24 14.37 16.89 12.02
C ALA A 24 14.71 15.82 10.95
N PRO A 25 14.99 14.56 11.36
CA PRO A 25 15.09 13.44 10.42
C PRO A 25 13.83 13.31 9.57
N ALA A 26 13.98 12.98 8.28
CA ALA A 26 12.86 12.83 7.37
C ALA A 26 11.90 11.72 7.82
N MET A 27 10.60 11.97 7.67
CA MET A 27 9.55 10.98 7.82
C MET A 27 9.37 10.24 6.50
N ASP A 28 9.64 8.95 6.53
CA ASP A 28 9.66 8.07 5.37
C ASP A 28 8.68 6.92 5.65
N LEU A 29 7.57 6.92 4.93
CA LEU A 29 6.52 5.91 5.01
C LEU A 29 6.49 5.13 3.70
N ASP A 30 6.24 3.83 3.79
CA ASP A 30 6.12 2.97 2.61
C ASP A 30 4.82 2.16 2.62
N LEU A 31 4.23 1.99 1.43
CA LEU A 31 3.19 1.01 1.15
C LEU A 31 3.82 -0.36 0.90
N VAL A 32 3.31 -1.34 1.63
CA VAL A 32 3.73 -2.74 1.50
C VAL A 32 2.53 -3.60 1.19
N ALA A 33 2.61 -4.40 0.12
CA ALA A 33 1.65 -5.45 -0.18
C ALA A 33 2.26 -6.83 0.01
N ALA A 34 1.55 -7.72 0.69
CA ALA A 34 1.91 -9.13 0.83
C ALA A 34 0.83 -9.99 0.16
N VAL A 35 1.26 -10.88 -0.74
CA VAL A 35 0.38 -11.80 -1.47
C VAL A 35 0.51 -13.19 -0.90
N PHE A 36 -0.61 -13.85 -0.63
CA PHE A 36 -0.68 -15.16 -0.01
C PHE A 36 -1.34 -16.17 -0.93
N THR A 37 -0.85 -17.41 -0.88
CA THR A 37 -1.44 -18.51 -1.66
C THR A 37 -2.85 -18.83 -1.19
N LEU A 38 -3.67 -19.37 -2.09
CA LEU A 38 -5.02 -19.83 -1.77
C LEU A 38 -5.01 -20.98 -0.75
N SER A 39 -3.98 -21.83 -0.79
CA SER A 39 -3.80 -22.94 0.14
C SER A 39 -3.38 -22.51 1.54
N ASP A 40 -2.75 -21.34 1.67
CA ASP A 40 -2.31 -20.79 2.96
C ASP A 40 -2.47 -19.26 3.02
N PRO A 41 -3.71 -18.74 3.14
CA PRO A 41 -3.97 -17.30 3.09
C PRO A 41 -3.43 -16.49 4.28
N HIS A 42 -3.03 -17.16 5.35
CA HIS A 42 -2.59 -16.54 6.61
C HIS A 42 -1.17 -16.93 7.04
N GLY A 43 -0.49 -17.82 6.32
CA GLY A 43 0.89 -18.18 6.59
C GLY A 43 1.90 -17.24 5.93
N ALA A 44 2.93 -17.80 5.29
CA ALA A 44 3.99 -17.00 4.68
C ALA A 44 3.52 -16.33 3.37
N PRO A 45 3.85 -15.04 3.14
CA PRO A 45 3.62 -14.43 1.84
C PRO A 45 4.37 -15.19 0.73
N ALA A 46 3.71 -15.42 -0.39
CA ALA A 46 4.34 -15.92 -1.61
C ALA A 46 5.35 -14.90 -2.16
N TYR A 47 4.98 -13.62 -2.10
CA TYR A 47 5.88 -12.49 -2.34
C TYR A 47 5.37 -11.23 -1.66
N VAL A 48 6.25 -10.23 -1.56
CA VAL A 48 5.98 -8.91 -0.98
C VAL A 48 6.36 -7.85 -1.99
N VAL A 49 5.61 -6.76 -2.04
CA VAL A 49 5.82 -5.62 -2.94
C VAL A 49 5.99 -4.34 -2.13
N HIS A 50 7.07 -3.62 -2.38
CA HIS A 50 7.41 -2.31 -1.82
C HIS A 50 8.45 -1.62 -2.74
N PHE A 51 8.96 -0.43 -2.37
CA PHE A 51 9.83 0.38 -3.24
C PHE A 51 11.03 -0.35 -3.87
N ASP A 52 11.61 -1.34 -3.17
CA ASP A 52 12.79 -2.12 -3.60
C ASP A 52 12.46 -3.55 -4.09
N HIS A 53 11.20 -3.96 -4.02
CA HIS A 53 10.77 -5.31 -4.42
C HIS A 53 9.52 -5.23 -5.29
N ARG A 54 9.70 -5.53 -6.59
CA ARG A 54 8.62 -5.51 -7.59
C ARG A 54 7.86 -6.84 -7.59
N ALA A 55 6.56 -6.77 -7.89
CA ALA A 55 5.76 -7.98 -8.12
C ALA A 55 6.35 -8.81 -9.27
N PRO A 56 6.53 -10.14 -9.10
CA PRO A 56 7.10 -11.00 -10.14
C PRO A 56 6.17 -11.18 -11.35
N ASP A 57 4.87 -10.99 -11.16
CA ASP A 57 3.84 -11.10 -12.19
C ASP A 57 3.38 -9.74 -12.75
N GLY A 58 3.91 -8.63 -12.20
CA GLY A 58 3.58 -7.26 -12.62
C GLY A 58 2.13 -6.84 -12.32
N THR A 59 1.39 -7.58 -11.50
CA THR A 59 -0.02 -7.29 -11.17
C THR A 59 -0.18 -6.29 -10.03
N ILE A 60 0.88 -6.08 -9.24
CA ILE A 60 0.95 -5.04 -8.22
C ILE A 60 2.11 -4.11 -8.57
N THR A 61 1.82 -2.81 -8.70
CA THR A 61 2.81 -1.80 -9.08
C THR A 61 2.83 -0.64 -8.10
N LEU A 62 4.03 -0.13 -7.81
CA LEU A 62 4.23 1.12 -7.09
C LEU A 62 4.51 2.23 -8.11
N ASN A 63 3.57 3.15 -8.27
CA ASN A 63 3.59 4.14 -9.35
C ASN A 63 4.32 5.43 -8.96
N ARG A 64 4.37 5.72 -7.66
CA ARG A 64 5.07 6.86 -7.06
C ARG A 64 5.52 6.45 -5.67
N ASP A 65 6.74 6.83 -5.33
CA ASP A 65 7.39 6.63 -4.02
C ASP A 65 7.97 7.98 -3.56
N SER A 66 7.93 8.23 -2.25
CA SER A 66 8.37 9.48 -1.62
C SER A 66 8.99 9.18 -0.28
N ARG A 67 10.26 9.55 -0.11
CA ARG A 67 10.99 9.31 1.14
C ARG A 67 10.84 10.41 2.19
N THR A 68 10.00 11.41 1.91
CA THR A 68 10.00 12.68 2.68
C THR A 68 8.63 13.32 2.89
N GLY A 69 7.57 12.91 2.17
CA GLY A 69 6.24 13.52 2.30
C GLY A 69 6.10 14.93 1.70
N GLN A 70 7.00 15.37 0.82
CA GLN A 70 6.99 16.75 0.29
C GLN A 70 5.98 17.00 -0.85
N GLY A 71 5.13 16.03 -1.20
CA GLY A 71 4.17 16.17 -2.29
C GLY A 71 2.94 17.03 -1.92
N LEU A 72 2.38 17.76 -2.89
CA LEU A 72 1.10 18.47 -2.73
C LEU A 72 -0.14 17.55 -2.83
N GLY A 73 0.06 16.22 -2.83
CA GLY A 73 -0.97 15.23 -3.15
C GLY A 73 -0.67 13.90 -2.46
N PHE A 74 -0.89 12.78 -3.15
CA PHE A 74 -0.47 11.49 -2.62
C PHE A 74 1.03 11.31 -2.79
N ASP A 75 1.69 11.01 -1.68
CA ASP A 75 3.12 10.79 -1.59
C ASP A 75 3.52 9.45 -2.18
N GLU A 76 2.71 8.42 -1.98
CA GLU A 76 2.95 7.09 -2.51
C GLU A 76 1.65 6.49 -3.04
N VAL A 77 1.74 5.77 -4.15
CA VAL A 77 0.56 5.16 -4.79
C VAL A 77 0.88 3.75 -5.26
N MET A 78 0.14 2.78 -4.73
CA MET A 78 0.18 1.38 -5.12
C MET A 78 -1.09 0.99 -5.89
N VAL A 79 -0.93 0.28 -7.00
CA VAL A 79 -2.02 -0.23 -7.82
C VAL A 79 -2.01 -1.75 -7.78
N LEU A 80 -3.16 -2.34 -7.49
CA LEU A 80 -3.38 -3.78 -7.40
C LEU A 80 -4.39 -4.18 -8.48
N GLU A 81 -3.92 -4.86 -9.53
CA GLU A 81 -4.75 -5.43 -10.59
C GLU A 81 -5.19 -6.85 -10.20
N LEU A 82 -6.09 -6.91 -9.21
CA LEU A 82 -6.57 -8.16 -8.61
C LEU A 82 -7.17 -9.14 -9.62
N ASN A 83 -7.83 -8.61 -10.66
CA ASN A 83 -8.39 -9.41 -11.75
C ASN A 83 -7.32 -10.11 -12.63
N ARG A 84 -6.05 -9.72 -12.51
CA ARG A 84 -4.93 -10.32 -13.25
C ARG A 84 -4.08 -11.25 -12.38
N LEU A 85 -4.31 -11.30 -11.07
CA LEU A 85 -3.62 -12.23 -10.19
C LEU A 85 -3.93 -13.67 -10.58
N SER A 86 -2.93 -14.54 -10.45
CA SER A 86 -3.14 -15.98 -10.60
C SER A 86 -4.18 -16.49 -9.60
N GLU A 87 -5.03 -17.42 -10.04
CA GLU A 87 -6.00 -18.12 -9.17
C GLU A 87 -5.32 -18.90 -8.02
N ALA A 88 -4.00 -19.11 -8.10
CA ALA A 88 -3.20 -19.67 -7.02
C ALA A 88 -3.10 -18.75 -5.78
N TYR A 89 -3.42 -17.46 -5.91
CA TYR A 89 -3.40 -16.49 -4.81
C TYR A 89 -4.81 -16.26 -4.26
N GLY A 90 -4.96 -16.34 -2.94
CA GLY A 90 -6.26 -16.24 -2.26
C GLY A 90 -6.43 -14.99 -1.40
N ARG A 91 -5.35 -14.25 -1.14
CA ARG A 91 -5.39 -13.06 -0.28
C ARG A 91 -4.26 -12.10 -0.61
N VAL A 92 -4.58 -10.82 -0.59
CA VAL A 92 -3.60 -9.72 -0.59
C VAL A 92 -3.83 -8.88 0.65
N ALA A 93 -2.77 -8.60 1.41
CA ALA A 93 -2.81 -7.67 2.53
C ALA A 93 -1.96 -6.44 2.17
N VAL A 94 -2.51 -5.25 2.39
CA VAL A 94 -1.80 -3.98 2.20
C VAL A 94 -1.63 -3.31 3.56
N GLY A 95 -0.44 -2.79 3.81
CA GLY A 95 -0.10 -2.06 5.03
C GLY A 95 0.78 -0.85 4.74
N VAL A 96 0.91 -0.01 5.75
CA VAL A 96 1.81 1.15 5.75
C VAL A 96 2.86 0.91 6.83
N VAL A 97 4.13 1.13 6.51
CA VAL A 97 5.25 1.04 7.46
C VAL A 97 5.95 2.39 7.58
N ILE A 98 6.58 2.64 8.73
CA ILE A 98 7.41 3.84 8.96
C ILE A 98 8.86 3.38 9.08
N GLN A 99 9.75 3.92 8.24
CA GLN A 99 11.17 3.61 8.30
C GLN A 99 11.77 4.08 9.64
N GLN A 100 12.51 3.18 10.30
CA GLN A 100 13.05 3.42 11.66
C GLN A 100 14.54 3.82 11.68
N ASN A 101 15.16 4.01 10.50
CA ASN A 101 16.59 4.32 10.38
C ASN A 101 16.96 5.67 11.04
N GLY A 102 16.01 6.59 11.16
CA GLY A 102 16.16 7.89 11.84
C GLY A 102 15.85 7.87 13.34
N GLY A 103 15.67 6.68 13.93
CA GLY A 103 15.23 6.48 15.31
C GLY A 103 13.81 5.93 15.40
N HIS A 104 13.38 5.61 16.63
CA HIS A 104 12.03 5.09 16.85
C HIS A 104 10.96 6.13 16.47
N ARG A 105 10.00 5.71 15.66
CA ARG A 105 8.88 6.51 15.15
C ARG A 105 7.61 5.68 15.12
N THR A 106 6.49 6.34 15.40
CA THR A 106 5.14 5.78 15.36
C THR A 106 4.23 6.67 14.51
N PHE A 107 3.02 6.21 14.18
CA PHE A 107 2.05 7.04 13.46
C PHE A 107 1.64 8.31 14.23
N ALA A 108 1.81 8.34 15.56
CA ALA A 108 1.56 9.54 16.35
C ALA A 108 2.58 10.66 16.08
N ASP A 109 3.75 10.32 15.53
CA ASP A 109 4.81 11.26 15.16
C ASP A 109 4.64 11.78 13.71
N VAL A 110 3.71 11.21 12.95
CA VAL A 110 3.46 11.57 11.55
C VAL A 110 2.44 12.70 11.50
N HIS A 111 2.77 13.78 10.80
CA HIS A 111 1.85 14.90 10.62
C HIS A 111 0.88 14.61 9.47
N GLN A 112 -0.42 14.77 9.75
CA GLN A 112 -1.53 14.59 8.80
C GLN A 112 -1.44 13.31 7.93
N PRO A 113 -1.22 12.11 8.51
CA PRO A 113 -1.20 10.89 7.72
C PRO A 113 -2.60 10.64 7.13
N GLY A 114 -2.65 10.26 5.86
CA GLY A 114 -3.89 9.90 5.19
C GLY A 114 -3.69 8.74 4.24
N ILE A 115 -4.63 7.80 4.25
CA ILE A 115 -4.69 6.70 3.31
C ILE A 115 -6.03 6.73 2.57
N ARG A 116 -6.01 6.46 1.27
CA ARG A 116 -7.21 6.34 0.45
C ARG A 116 -7.18 5.05 -0.34
N LEU A 117 -8.30 4.34 -0.35
CA LEU A 117 -8.53 3.16 -1.17
C LEU A 117 -9.64 3.46 -2.17
N ARG A 118 -9.43 3.14 -3.45
CA ARG A 118 -10.47 3.28 -4.49
C ARG A 118 -10.45 2.18 -5.52
N GLU A 119 -11.59 1.90 -6.12
CA GLU A 119 -11.74 1.16 -7.37
C GLU A 119 -12.32 2.09 -8.43
N GLY A 120 -11.55 2.40 -9.48
CA GLY A 120 -11.96 3.41 -10.46
C GLY A 120 -12.19 4.78 -9.80
N TYR A 121 -13.45 5.20 -9.72
CA TYR A 121 -13.88 6.44 -9.06
C TYR A 121 -14.56 6.22 -7.70
N ASP A 122 -14.77 4.97 -7.30
CA ASP A 122 -15.47 4.62 -6.07
C ASP A 122 -14.47 4.52 -4.90
N GLU A 123 -14.68 5.30 -3.85
CA GLU A 123 -13.89 5.21 -2.61
C GLU A 123 -14.35 4.01 -1.77
N LEU A 124 -13.41 3.17 -1.37
CA LEU A 124 -13.65 1.89 -0.70
C LEU A 124 -13.46 1.96 0.83
N GLY A 125 -12.93 3.07 1.35
CA GLY A 125 -12.65 3.28 2.76
C GLY A 125 -13.09 4.66 3.23
N PRO A 126 -13.18 4.88 4.56
CA PRO A 126 -13.53 6.20 5.10
C PRO A 126 -12.46 7.23 4.76
N VAL A 127 -12.92 8.43 4.38
CA VAL A 127 -12.13 9.66 4.18
C VAL A 127 -11.58 10.21 5.49
#